data_AF-A0A254TPN8-F1
#
_entry.id   AF-A0A254TPN8-F1
#
_cell.length_a   1.000
_cell.length_b   1.000
_cell.length_c   1.000
_cell.angle_alpha   90.00
_cell.angle_beta   90.00
_cell.angle_gamma   90.00
#
_symmetry.space_group_name_H-M   'P 1'
#
loop_
_entity.id
_entity.type
_entity.pdbx_description
1 polymer ?
#
loop_
_entity_poly.entity_id
_entity_poly.type
_entity_poly.pdbx_seq_one_letter_code
_entity_poly.pdbx_strand_id
1 'polypeptide(L)'
;MAPHHEEHYHPKDAIAASMKTTMLTGGAGLFASAVQNTLTRQNVGPLGVFIRSGGTVGIFAAMGGTYEFVKTASANLREKEDHWNVALGGFFSGAILGLRARTFPALLGYGVALATATGAFEYTGGTLFGYKKNTDIDEFERREQLRKTYRIPAEQTLAELGEGRGIYGPGYAERRAERIKEAYGIEVPTTAPAS
;
A
#
# COMPACT_ATOMS: atom_id res chain seq x y z
N MET A 1 -3.13 21.70 -4.07
CA MET A 1 -4.27 20.89 -4.52
C MET A 1 -4.18 20.68 -6.03
N ALA A 2 -3.76 19.49 -6.47
CA ALA A 2 -4.37 18.93 -7.67
C ALA A 2 -5.88 18.78 -7.40
N PRO A 3 -6.78 18.87 -8.38
CA PRO A 3 -8.12 18.37 -8.19
C PRO A 3 -7.94 16.87 -7.92
N HIS A 4 -8.03 16.50 -6.65
CA HIS A 4 -8.43 15.16 -6.33
C HIS A 4 -9.79 15.03 -6.99
N HIS A 5 -9.86 14.36 -8.14
CA HIS A 5 -11.04 13.56 -8.39
C HIS A 5 -11.20 12.78 -7.10
N GLU A 6 -12.24 13.10 -6.32
CA GLU A 6 -12.70 12.22 -5.27
C GLU A 6 -13.10 10.95 -6.01
N GLU A 7 -12.11 10.09 -6.27
CA GLU A 7 -12.34 8.71 -6.65
C GLU A 7 -13.01 8.10 -5.44
N HIS A 8 -14.32 8.35 -5.36
CA HIS A 8 -15.17 7.74 -4.38
C HIS A 8 -14.92 6.24 -4.48
N TYR A 9 -14.49 5.68 -3.37
CA TYR A 9 -14.19 4.27 -3.31
C TYR A 9 -15.42 3.49 -3.75
N HIS A 10 -15.27 2.71 -4.81
CA HIS A 10 -16.32 1.83 -5.27
C HIS A 10 -16.14 0.48 -4.60
N PRO A 11 -17.12 0.03 -3.79
CA PRO A 11 -17.05 -1.28 -3.15
C PRO A 11 -16.82 -2.38 -4.17
N LYS A 12 -15.82 -3.21 -3.91
CA LYS A 12 -15.45 -4.34 -4.77
C LYS A 12 -16.02 -5.62 -4.18
N ASP A 13 -16.54 -6.49 -5.04
CA ASP A 13 -16.95 -7.82 -4.59
C ASP A 13 -15.70 -8.67 -4.29
N ALA A 14 -15.42 -8.85 -3.01
CA ALA A 14 -14.26 -9.61 -2.52
C ALA A 14 -14.34 -11.09 -2.89
N ILE A 15 -15.54 -11.67 -2.97
CA ILE A 15 -15.73 -13.09 -3.29
C ILE A 15 -15.49 -13.29 -4.78
N ALA A 16 -16.11 -12.49 -5.64
CA ALA A 16 -15.93 -12.60 -7.08
C ALA A 16 -14.47 -12.32 -7.48
N ALA A 17 -13.85 -11.28 -6.92
CA ALA A 17 -12.46 -10.95 -7.18
C ALA A 17 -11.52 -12.06 -6.72
N SER A 18 -11.67 -12.55 -5.48
CA SER A 18 -10.85 -13.64 -4.96
C SER A 18 -11.04 -14.94 -5.74
N MET A 19 -12.26 -15.30 -6.16
CA MET A 19 -12.51 -16.47 -7.02
C MET A 19 -11.78 -16.35 -8.35
N LYS A 20 -11.86 -15.20 -9.03
CA LYS A 20 -11.18 -14.96 -10.30
C LYS A 20 -9.66 -15.09 -10.15
N THR A 21 -9.09 -14.48 -9.12
CA THR A 21 -7.64 -14.54 -8.87
C THR A 21 -7.21 -15.94 -8.43
N THR A 22 -8.02 -16.65 -7.65
CA THR A 22 -7.79 -18.06 -7.28
C THR A 22 -7.76 -18.96 -8.51
N MET A 23 -8.70 -18.79 -9.44
CA MET A 23 -8.73 -19.57 -10.68
C MET A 23 -7.48 -19.30 -11.53
N LEU A 24 -7.08 -18.04 -11.66
CA LEU A 24 -5.91 -17.65 -12.45
C LEU A 24 -4.61 -18.19 -11.84
N THR A 25 -4.43 -18.00 -10.53
CA THR A 25 -3.24 -18.47 -9.80
C THR A 25 -3.21 -19.98 -9.66
N GLY A 26 -4.37 -20.63 -9.46
CA GLY A 26 -4.51 -22.08 -9.48
C GLY A 26 -4.18 -22.67 -10.85
N GLY A 27 -4.59 -22.03 -11.94
CA GLY A 27 -4.19 -22.40 -13.30
C GLY A 27 -2.68 -22.30 -13.53
N ALA A 28 -2.06 -21.21 -13.08
CA ALA A 28 -0.60 -21.06 -13.09
C ALA A 28 0.11 -22.12 -12.23
N GLY A 29 -0.48 -22.45 -11.07
CA GLY A 29 -0.02 -23.54 -10.20
C GLY A 29 -0.11 -24.91 -10.88
N LEU A 30 -1.19 -25.20 -11.60
CA LEU A 30 -1.36 -26.42 -12.40
C LEU A 30 -0.29 -26.51 -13.49
N PHE A 31 -0.04 -25.41 -14.20
CA PHE A 31 1.02 -25.38 -15.21
C PHE A 31 2.40 -25.64 -14.57
N ALA A 32 2.72 -24.97 -13.46
CA ALA A 32 3.95 -25.22 -12.72
C ALA A 32 4.06 -26.67 -12.23
N SER A 33 2.95 -27.25 -11.77
CA SER A 33 2.84 -28.64 -11.35
C SER A 33 3.09 -29.61 -12.51
N ALA A 34 2.58 -29.30 -13.70
CA ALA A 34 2.84 -30.09 -14.91
C ALA A 34 4.33 -30.04 -15.30
N VAL A 35 4.95 -28.86 -15.28
CA VAL A 35 6.40 -28.70 -15.52
C VAL A 35 7.22 -29.45 -14.46
N GLN A 36 6.82 -29.39 -13.19
CA GLN A 36 7.50 -30.16 -12.14
C GLN A 36 7.38 -31.66 -12.37
N ASN A 37 6.20 -32.14 -12.80
CA ASN A 37 5.96 -33.56 -13.10
C ASN A 37 6.84 -34.06 -14.25
N THR A 38 7.02 -33.27 -15.33
CA THR A 38 7.87 -33.65 -16.47
C THR A 38 9.36 -33.63 -16.17
N LEU A 39 9.80 -32.75 -15.25
CA LEU A 39 11.21 -32.67 -14.83
C LEU A 39 11.59 -33.71 -13.77
N THR A 40 10.64 -34.50 -13.26
CA THR A 40 10.98 -35.53 -12.28
C THR A 40 11.76 -36.68 -12.92
N ARG A 41 12.79 -37.17 -12.22
CA ARG A 41 13.59 -38.32 -12.67
C ARG A 41 12.91 -39.68 -12.50
N GLN A 42 11.72 -39.71 -11.91
CA GLN A 42 10.97 -40.94 -11.64
C GLN A 42 9.82 -41.06 -12.65
N ASN A 43 9.45 -42.28 -13.04
CA ASN A 43 8.27 -42.51 -13.88
C ASN A 43 7.00 -42.21 -13.07
N VAL A 44 6.60 -40.94 -13.07
CA VAL A 44 5.33 -40.48 -12.54
C VAL A 44 4.32 -40.44 -13.67
N GLY A 45 3.24 -41.20 -13.53
CA GLY A 45 2.13 -41.17 -14.48
C GLY A 45 1.43 -39.80 -14.52
N PRO A 46 0.47 -39.60 -15.43
CA PRO A 46 -0.27 -38.33 -15.57
C PRO A 46 -0.94 -37.85 -14.27
N LEU A 47 -1.36 -38.79 -13.42
CA LEU A 47 -1.95 -38.50 -12.10
C LEU A 47 -0.94 -37.92 -11.09
N GLY A 48 0.36 -37.98 -11.39
CA GLY A 48 1.43 -37.37 -10.57
C GLY A 48 1.30 -35.84 -10.47
N VAL A 49 0.65 -35.19 -11.45
CA VAL A 49 0.35 -33.75 -11.41
C VAL A 49 -0.55 -33.41 -10.22
N PHE A 50 -1.59 -34.22 -9.96
CA PHE A 50 -2.53 -33.95 -8.88
C PHE A 50 -2.12 -34.55 -7.54
N ILE A 51 -1.53 -35.75 -7.55
CA ILE A 51 -1.24 -36.49 -6.31
C ILE A 51 0.11 -36.08 -5.70
N ARG A 52 1.14 -35.89 -6.54
CA ARG A 52 2.50 -35.62 -6.07
C ARG A 52 2.87 -34.14 -6.13
N SER A 53 2.47 -33.46 -7.20
CA SER A 53 2.71 -32.02 -7.38
C SER A 53 1.48 -31.16 -7.06
N GLY A 54 0.33 -31.75 -6.72
CA GLY A 54 -0.90 -31.01 -6.38
C GLY A 54 -0.75 -30.04 -5.19
N GLY A 55 0.24 -30.25 -4.33
CA GLY A 55 0.58 -29.28 -3.28
C GLY A 55 0.99 -27.91 -3.83
N THR A 56 1.60 -27.82 -5.02
CA THR A 56 1.94 -26.52 -5.63
C THR A 56 0.71 -25.86 -6.21
N VAL A 57 -0.20 -26.61 -6.84
CA VAL A 57 -1.51 -26.09 -7.29
C VAL A 57 -2.28 -25.47 -6.12
N GLY A 58 -2.37 -26.20 -5.01
CA GLY A 58 -3.05 -25.75 -3.79
C GLY A 58 -2.41 -24.50 -3.19
N ILE A 59 -1.08 -24.45 -3.10
CA ILE A 59 -0.36 -23.27 -2.56
C ILE A 59 -0.59 -22.05 -3.44
N PHE A 60 -0.43 -22.16 -4.77
CA PHE A 60 -0.61 -21.03 -5.67
C PHE A 60 -2.04 -20.50 -5.66
N ALA A 61 -3.03 -21.40 -5.70
CA ALA A 61 -4.44 -21.04 -5.60
C ALA A 61 -4.75 -20.35 -4.27
N ALA A 62 -4.29 -20.91 -3.14
CA ALA A 62 -4.50 -20.34 -1.83
C ALA A 62 -3.86 -18.95 -1.70
N MET A 63 -2.60 -18.80 -2.15
CA MET A 63 -1.89 -17.52 -2.13
C MET A 63 -2.63 -16.43 -2.91
N GLY A 64 -3.05 -16.73 -4.15
CA GLY A 64 -3.77 -15.77 -4.98
C GLY A 64 -5.15 -15.41 -4.45
N GLY A 65 -5.89 -16.42 -3.97
CA GLY A 65 -7.21 -16.22 -3.38
C GLY A 65 -7.18 -15.37 -2.12
N THR A 66 -6.29 -15.68 -1.19
CA THR A 66 -6.16 -14.89 0.04
C THR A 66 -5.58 -13.51 -0.20
N TYR A 67 -4.63 -13.37 -1.14
CA TYR A 67 -4.08 -12.07 -1.50
C TYR A 67 -5.20 -11.12 -1.94
N GLU A 68 -6.01 -11.56 -2.90
CA GLU A 68 -7.06 -10.71 -3.46
C GLU A 68 -8.21 -10.51 -2.47
N PHE A 69 -8.59 -11.56 -1.72
CA PHE A 69 -9.61 -11.45 -0.68
C PHE A 69 -9.21 -10.43 0.39
N VAL A 70 -7.99 -10.51 0.92
CA VAL A 70 -7.53 -9.58 1.96
C VAL A 70 -7.39 -8.17 1.39
N LYS A 71 -6.82 -8.01 0.19
CA LYS A 71 -6.69 -6.71 -0.49
C LYS A 71 -8.05 -6.03 -0.68
N THR A 72 -9.05 -6.76 -1.17
CA THR A 72 -10.40 -6.23 -1.42
C THR A 72 -11.19 -6.02 -0.14
N ALA A 73 -11.10 -6.93 0.82
CA ALA A 73 -11.74 -6.79 2.12
C ALA A 73 -11.17 -5.59 2.90
N SER A 74 -9.84 -5.39 2.88
CA SER A 74 -9.22 -4.24 3.56
C SER A 74 -9.55 -2.93 2.87
N ALA A 75 -9.63 -2.93 1.54
CA ALA A 75 -10.06 -1.76 0.76
C ALA A 75 -11.52 -1.39 1.07
N ASN A 76 -12.42 -2.39 1.12
CA ASN A 76 -13.83 -2.19 1.47
C ASN A 76 -14.01 -1.66 2.89
N LEU A 77 -13.24 -2.17 3.85
CA LEU A 77 -13.35 -1.78 5.26
C LEU A 77 -12.81 -0.36 5.52
N ARG A 78 -11.83 0.08 4.73
CA ARG A 78 -11.20 1.40 4.84
C ARG A 78 -11.79 2.44 3.90
N GLU A 79 -12.61 1.99 2.95
CA GLU A 79 -13.13 2.79 1.84
C GLU A 79 -12.01 3.57 1.12
N LYS A 80 -10.83 2.95 0.99
CA LYS A 80 -9.62 3.58 0.44
C LYS A 80 -8.78 2.58 -0.32
N GLU A 81 -8.28 2.99 -1.49
CA GLU A 81 -7.35 2.22 -2.31
C GLU A 81 -5.90 2.65 -2.04
N ASP A 82 -5.30 2.08 -0.99
CA ASP A 82 -3.93 2.40 -0.58
C ASP A 82 -2.97 1.22 -0.73
N HIS A 83 -1.66 1.51 -0.77
CA HIS A 83 -0.56 0.53 -0.71
C HIS A 83 -0.65 -0.42 0.49
N TRP A 84 -1.29 0.00 1.58
CA TRP A 84 -1.54 -0.84 2.75
C TRP A 84 -2.40 -2.07 2.44
N ASN A 85 -3.36 -1.96 1.51
CA ASN A 85 -4.20 -3.09 1.13
C ASN A 85 -3.38 -4.18 0.43
N VAL A 86 -2.43 -3.75 -0.41
CA VAL A 86 -1.50 -4.63 -1.11
C VAL A 86 -0.51 -5.26 -0.12
N ALA A 87 0.03 -4.48 0.82
CA ALA A 87 0.93 -4.99 1.85
C ALA A 87 0.25 -6.05 2.74
N LEU A 88 -1.01 -5.83 3.13
CA LEU A 88 -1.79 -6.81 3.89
C LEU A 88 -2.05 -8.08 3.07
N GLY A 89 -2.49 -7.94 1.81
CA GLY A 89 -2.65 -9.07 0.90
C GLY A 89 -1.34 -9.87 0.74
N GLY A 90 -0.21 -9.17 0.59
CA GLY A 90 1.13 -9.74 0.49
C GLY A 90 1.57 -10.47 1.76
N PHE A 91 1.21 -9.95 2.94
CA PHE A 91 1.50 -10.60 4.22
C PHE A 91 0.81 -11.96 4.32
N PHE A 92 -0.50 -12.01 4.06
CA PHE A 92 -1.27 -13.26 4.18
C PHE A 92 -0.89 -14.28 3.10
N SER A 93 -0.62 -13.84 1.87
CA SER A 93 -0.13 -14.75 0.83
C SER A 93 1.28 -15.28 1.15
N GLY A 94 2.17 -14.46 1.70
CA GLY A 94 3.49 -14.88 2.18
C GLY A 94 3.43 -15.84 3.36
N ALA A 95 2.50 -15.61 4.28
CA ALA A 95 2.26 -16.53 5.39
C ALA A 95 1.84 -17.93 4.89
N ILE A 96 1.02 -18.02 3.83
CA ILE A 96 0.64 -19.31 3.22
C ILE A 96 1.85 -20.03 2.61
N LEU A 97 2.74 -19.30 1.97
CA LEU A 97 4.00 -19.88 1.49
C LEU A 97 4.83 -20.41 2.66
N GLY A 98 4.91 -19.65 3.75
CA GLY A 98 5.62 -20.03 4.98
C GLY A 98 5.00 -21.21 5.73
N LEU A 99 3.69 -21.46 5.61
CA LEU A 99 3.03 -22.64 6.19
C LEU A 99 3.64 -23.96 5.67
N ARG A 100 4.22 -23.96 4.46
CA ARG A 100 4.91 -25.15 3.93
C ARG A 100 6.11 -25.55 4.79
N ALA A 101 6.78 -24.60 5.43
CA ALA A 101 7.90 -24.85 6.33
C ALA A 101 7.46 -25.32 7.73
N ARG A 102 6.15 -25.31 8.04
CA ARG A 102 5.55 -25.78 9.30
C ARG A 102 6.18 -25.19 10.57
N THR A 103 6.66 -23.95 10.50
CA THR A 103 7.22 -23.24 11.64
C THR A 103 6.67 -21.81 11.71
N PHE A 104 6.42 -21.33 12.94
CA PHE A 104 5.93 -19.96 13.17
C PHE A 104 6.91 -18.87 12.68
N PRO A 105 8.24 -19.00 12.89
CA PRO A 105 9.19 -18.02 12.37
C PRO A 105 9.18 -17.92 10.84
N ALA A 106 9.06 -19.06 10.14
CA ALA A 106 8.97 -19.03 8.68
C ALA A 106 7.68 -18.35 8.22
N LEU A 107 6.54 -18.66 8.85
CA LEU A 107 5.26 -18.02 8.53
C LEU A 107 5.34 -16.49 8.61
N LEU A 108 5.87 -15.96 9.71
CA LEU A 108 6.03 -14.51 9.89
C LEU A 108 7.11 -13.93 8.98
N GLY A 109 8.23 -14.63 8.81
CA GLY A 109 9.34 -14.18 7.96
C GLY A 109 8.92 -14.03 6.50
N TYR A 110 8.28 -15.05 5.92
CA TYR A 110 7.77 -15.00 4.55
C TYR A 110 6.64 -13.98 4.40
N GLY A 111 5.74 -13.88 5.40
CA GLY A 111 4.69 -12.88 5.42
C GLY A 111 5.25 -11.45 5.39
N VAL A 112 6.13 -11.10 6.33
CA VAL A 112 6.73 -9.75 6.40
C VAL A 112 7.56 -9.45 5.15
N ALA A 113 8.34 -10.41 4.65
CA ALA A 113 9.15 -10.22 3.46
C ALA A 113 8.29 -9.86 2.23
N LEU A 114 7.21 -10.61 1.99
CA LEU A 114 6.30 -10.30 0.88
C LEU A 114 5.47 -9.05 1.13
N ALA A 115 5.05 -8.78 2.36
CA ALA A 115 4.33 -7.54 2.71
C ALA A 115 5.16 -6.30 2.39
N THR A 116 6.43 -6.30 2.79
CA THR A 116 7.36 -5.20 2.53
C THR A 116 7.64 -5.07 1.03
N ALA A 117 7.88 -6.19 0.33
CA ALA A 117 8.16 -6.15 -1.10
C ALA A 117 6.96 -5.64 -1.93
N THR A 118 5.77 -6.17 -1.67
CA THR A 118 4.54 -5.76 -2.40
C THR A 118 4.08 -4.37 -2.00
N GLY A 119 4.17 -4.01 -0.71
CA GLY A 119 3.88 -2.67 -0.22
C GLY A 119 4.82 -1.62 -0.80
N ALA A 120 6.13 -1.90 -0.85
CA ALA A 120 7.10 -1.01 -1.48
C ALA A 120 6.86 -0.88 -2.99
N PHE A 121 6.55 -1.99 -3.67
CA PHE A 121 6.25 -1.99 -5.10
C PHE A 121 5.03 -1.11 -5.42
N GLU A 122 3.92 -1.27 -4.69
CA GLU A 122 2.72 -0.44 -4.89
C GLU A 122 2.98 1.02 -4.51
N TYR A 123 3.73 1.26 -3.43
CA TYR A 123 4.14 2.61 -3.02
C TYR A 123 4.96 3.32 -4.11
N THR A 124 5.79 2.59 -4.86
CA THR A 124 6.54 3.14 -6.01
C THR A 124 5.71 3.32 -7.28
N GLY A 125 4.42 3.00 -7.25
CA GLY A 125 3.50 3.21 -8.37
C GLY A 125 3.04 1.93 -9.07
N GLY A 126 3.38 0.74 -8.56
CA GLY A 126 2.76 -0.53 -8.99
C GLY A 126 3.03 -0.95 -10.44
N THR A 127 3.99 -0.32 -11.14
CA THR A 127 4.31 -0.64 -12.54
C THR A 127 5.76 -1.08 -12.73
N LEU A 128 5.96 -2.17 -13.50
CA LEU A 128 7.29 -2.65 -13.91
C LEU A 128 7.84 -1.92 -15.14
N PHE A 129 6.97 -1.25 -15.90
CA PHE A 129 7.28 -0.64 -17.20
C PHE A 129 7.47 0.88 -17.11
N GLY A 130 7.60 1.42 -15.90
CA GLY A 130 7.76 2.84 -15.64
C GLY A 130 6.44 3.61 -15.60
N TYR A 131 6.55 4.89 -15.24
CA TYR A 131 5.42 5.81 -15.16
C TYR A 131 4.93 6.16 -16.57
N LYS A 132 3.71 5.76 -16.92
CA LYS A 132 3.06 6.24 -18.15
C LYS A 132 2.56 7.66 -17.92
N LYS A 133 2.80 8.56 -18.86
CA LYS A 133 2.24 9.93 -18.82
C LYS A 133 0.72 9.77 -18.73
N ASN A 134 0.13 10.25 -17.64
CA ASN A 134 -1.32 10.38 -17.54
C ASN A 134 -1.75 11.42 -18.58
N THR A 135 -2.47 10.97 -19.61
CA THR A 135 -2.97 11.83 -20.69
C THR A 135 -4.15 12.67 -20.24
N ASP A 136 -4.80 12.26 -19.14
CA ASP A 136 -6.00 12.92 -18.60
C ASP A 136 -5.69 14.17 -17.77
N ILE A 137 -4.43 14.35 -17.35
CA ILE A 137 -4.01 15.55 -16.61
C ILE A 137 -3.67 16.64 -17.62
N ASP A 138 -4.36 17.78 -17.51
CA ASP A 138 -4.08 18.95 -18.34
C ASP A 138 -2.60 19.36 -18.19
N GLU A 139 -1.96 19.68 -19.33
CA GLU A 139 -0.58 20.13 -19.33
C GLU A 139 -0.40 21.40 -18.51
N PHE A 140 -1.44 22.24 -18.41
CA PHE A 140 -1.46 23.39 -17.54
C PHE A 140 -1.30 22.98 -16.06
N GLU A 141 -2.11 22.03 -15.60
CA GLU A 141 -2.13 21.61 -14.21
C GLU A 141 -0.82 20.92 -13.82
N ARG A 142 -0.27 20.07 -14.69
CA ARG A 142 1.06 19.47 -14.50
C ARG A 142 2.15 20.54 -14.34
N ARG A 143 2.13 21.58 -15.18
CA ARG A 143 3.10 22.69 -15.10
C ARG A 143 2.91 23.51 -13.83
N GLU A 144 1.67 23.67 -13.37
CA GLU A 144 1.37 24.33 -12.11
C GLU A 144 1.87 23.52 -10.90
N GLN A 145 1.69 22.20 -10.90
CA GLN A 145 2.25 21.30 -9.88
C GLN A 145 3.79 21.40 -9.84
N LEU A 146 4.45 21.36 -11.00
CA LEU A 146 5.91 21.55 -11.09
C LEU A 146 6.36 22.91 -10.56
N ARG A 147 5.57 23.96 -10.77
CA ARG A 147 5.87 25.31 -10.27
C ARG A 147 5.70 25.39 -8.74
N LYS A 148 4.67 24.76 -8.19
CA LYS A 148 4.41 24.69 -6.74
C LYS A 148 5.53 23.97 -6.00
N THR A 149 6.26 23.05 -6.63
CA THR A 149 7.46 22.41 -6.06
C THR A 149 8.56 23.42 -5.69
N TYR A 150 8.70 24.52 -6.44
CA TYR A 150 9.76 25.51 -6.20
C TYR A 150 9.37 26.59 -5.20
N ARG A 151 8.09 26.97 -5.14
CA ARG A 151 7.60 28.00 -4.22
C ARG A 151 6.21 27.63 -3.72
N ILE A 152 6.15 27.31 -2.43
CA ILE A 152 4.91 26.96 -1.73
C ILE A 152 4.46 28.19 -0.92
N PRO A 153 3.17 28.56 -0.93
CA PRO A 153 2.63 29.61 -0.08
C PRO A 153 2.87 29.32 1.41
N ALA A 154 3.28 30.32 2.18
CA ALA A 154 3.56 30.14 3.62
C ALA A 154 2.35 29.61 4.41
N GLU A 155 1.14 30.01 4.03
CA GLU A 155 -0.11 29.51 4.62
C GLU A 155 -0.32 28.00 4.39
N GLN A 156 0.03 27.49 3.21
CA GLN A 156 -0.05 26.06 2.91
C GLN A 156 0.96 25.27 3.75
N THR A 157 2.19 25.79 3.88
CA THR A 157 3.22 25.22 4.75
C THR A 157 2.77 25.16 6.21
N LEU A 158 2.12 26.23 6.70
CA LEU A 158 1.57 26.29 8.05
C LEU A 158 0.42 25.31 8.27
N ALA A 159 -0.45 25.14 7.28
CA ALA A 159 -1.55 24.20 7.34
C ALA A 159 -1.09 22.73 7.33
N GLU A 160 -0.06 22.39 6.54
CA GLU A 160 0.46 21.03 6.39
C GLU A 160 1.41 20.61 7.52
N LEU A 161 2.33 21.49 7.92
CA LEU A 161 3.36 21.17 8.93
C LEU A 161 2.97 21.60 10.36
N GLY A 162 1.98 22.50 10.48
CA GLY A 162 1.63 23.11 11.75
C GLY A 162 2.62 24.19 12.20
N GLU A 163 2.25 24.91 13.25
CA GLU A 163 3.09 25.96 13.84
C GLU A 163 4.09 25.41 14.85
N GLY A 164 5.32 25.93 14.82
CA GLY A 164 6.39 25.57 15.74
C GLY A 164 7.63 25.04 15.03
N ARG A 165 8.68 24.71 15.82
CA ARG A 165 9.97 24.19 15.31
C ARG A 165 10.60 25.06 14.20
N GLY A 166 10.47 26.38 14.30
CA GLY A 166 11.05 27.34 13.36
C GLY A 166 10.12 27.85 12.25
N ILE A 167 8.89 27.35 12.16
CA ILE A 167 7.87 27.86 11.24
C ILE A 167 6.86 28.69 12.03
N TYR A 168 6.78 29.98 11.69
CA TYR A 168 5.93 30.95 12.38
C TYR A 168 5.03 31.67 11.39
N GLY A 169 3.72 31.58 11.62
CA GLY A 169 2.74 32.34 10.87
C GLY A 169 2.63 33.79 11.36
N PRO A 170 1.96 34.66 10.60
CA PRO A 170 1.61 35.99 11.09
C PRO A 170 0.81 35.89 12.40
N GLY A 171 1.08 36.80 13.36
CA GLY A 171 0.41 36.79 14.67
C GLY A 171 0.79 35.62 15.60
N TYR A 172 1.90 34.93 15.35
CA TYR A 172 2.35 33.81 16.21
C TYR A 172 2.64 34.22 17.65
N ALA A 173 3.18 35.43 17.87
CA ALA A 173 3.51 35.92 19.22
C ALA A 173 2.28 36.06 20.11
N GLU A 174 1.18 36.58 19.55
CA GLU A 174 -0.11 36.74 20.24
C GLU A 174 -0.75 35.38 20.54
N ARG A 175 -0.84 34.49 19.55
CA ARG A 175 -1.37 33.12 19.73
C ARG A 175 -0.50 32.28 20.67
N ARG A 176 0.80 32.52 20.72
CA ARG A 176 1.70 31.89 21.70
C ARG A 176 1.45 32.44 23.11
N ALA A 177 1.27 33.75 23.25
CA ALA A 177 0.95 34.36 24.53
C ALA A 177 -0.40 33.86 25.06
N GLU A 178 -1.41 33.73 24.21
CA GLU A 178 -2.71 33.11 24.54
C GLU A 178 -2.55 31.65 24.99
N ARG A 179 -1.83 30.81 24.23
CA ARG A 179 -1.55 29.41 24.61
C ARG A 179 -0.82 29.30 25.95
N ILE A 180 0.11 30.20 26.25
CA ILE A 180 0.84 30.21 27.52
C ILE A 180 -0.02 30.71 28.67
N LYS A 181 -0.87 31.71 28.43
CA LYS A 181 -1.83 32.21 29.40
C LYS A 181 -2.84 31.14 29.77
N GLU A 182 -3.35 30.40 28.78
CA GLU A 182 -4.28 29.28 29.00
C GLU A 182 -3.61 28.11 29.74
N ALA A 183 -2.40 27.71 29.33
CA ALA A 183 -1.72 26.55 29.91
C ALA A 183 -1.12 26.79 31.31
N TYR A 184 -0.65 28.01 31.59
CA TYR A 184 0.15 28.31 32.78
C TYR A 184 -0.35 29.51 33.60
N GLY A 185 -1.36 30.26 33.13
CA GLY A 185 -1.84 31.47 33.81
C GLY A 185 -0.86 32.64 33.77
N ILE A 186 0.18 32.56 32.93
CA ILE A 186 1.25 33.57 32.85
C ILE A 186 0.94 34.54 31.71
N GLU A 187 0.87 35.83 32.02
CA GLU A 187 0.75 36.89 31.01
C GLU A 187 2.12 37.21 30.42
N VAL A 188 2.31 36.91 29.13
CA VAL A 188 3.53 37.22 28.40
C VAL A 188 3.35 38.57 27.70
N PRO A 189 4.19 39.59 27.96
CA PRO A 189 4.09 40.88 27.29
C PRO A 189 4.39 40.73 25.79
N THR A 190 3.54 41.31 24.95
CA THR A 190 3.56 41.22 23.47
C THR A 190 4.41 42.30 22.79
N THR A 191 4.99 43.24 23.53
CA THR A 191 5.84 44.30 22.96
C THR A 191 7.18 43.72 22.52
N ALA A 192 7.51 43.87 21.23
CA ALA A 192 8.82 43.50 20.70
C ALA A 192 9.94 44.18 21.50
N PRO A 193 11.05 43.49 21.85
CA PRO A 193 12.22 44.19 22.36
C PRO A 193 12.72 45.14 21.26
N ALA A 194 12.79 46.43 21.59
CA ALA A 194 13.49 47.41 20.78
C ALA A 194 14.99 47.15 20.88
N SER A 195 15.59 46.58 19.82
CA SER A 195 17.01 46.74 19.42
C SER A 195 17.32 45.88 18.21
#